data_AF-A0A353BSQ8-F1
#
_entry.id   AF-A0A353BSQ8-F1
#
_cell.length_a   1.000
_cell.length_b   1.000
_cell.length_c   1.000
_cell.angle_alpha   90.00
_cell.angle_beta   90.00
_cell.angle_gamma   90.00
#
_symmetry.space_group_name_H-M   'P 1'
#
loop_
_entity.id
_entity.type
_entity.pdbx_description
1 polymer ?
#
loop_
_entity_poly.entity_id
_entity_poly.type
_entity_poly.pdbx_seq_one_letter_code
_entity_poly.pdbx_strand_id
1 'polypeptide(L)'
;MIFATPVWAFALSPVMVTYLSGISSLKGKKIAVFVTIGFPWAWMGGARSLKQLKESCETHGGTVIAAELLTRSAQDEKIVSVMVEKISGVF
;
A
#
# COMPACT_ATOMS: atom_id res chain seq x y z
N MET A 1 5.53 -4.15 9.89
CA MET A 1 5.50 -4.91 8.62
C MET A 1 5.09 -3.96 7.51
N ILE A 2 5.60 -4.14 6.29
CA ILE A 2 5.34 -3.22 5.17
C ILE A 2 4.90 -4.04 3.95
N PHE A 3 3.80 -3.64 3.29
CA PHE A 3 3.38 -4.20 2.01
C PHE A 3 3.41 -3.15 0.91
N ALA A 4 3.91 -3.55 -0.25
CA ALA A 4 4.10 -2.69 -1.40
C ALA A 4 3.71 -3.41 -2.69
N THR A 5 3.04 -2.72 -3.60
CA THR A 5 2.68 -3.31 -4.90
C THR A 5 2.44 -2.23 -5.96
N PRO A 6 2.74 -2.50 -7.24
CA PRO A 6 2.28 -1.63 -8.31
C PRO A 6 0.77 -1.73 -8.50
N VAL A 7 0.19 -0.67 -9.05
CA VAL A 7 -1.10 -0.71 -9.74
C VAL A 7 -0.93 -1.49 -11.03
N TRP A 8 -1.79 -2.47 -11.26
CA TRP A 8 -1.86 -3.21 -12.52
C TRP A 8 -3.29 -3.17 -13.05
N ALA A 9 -3.46 -2.71 -14.29
CA ALA A 9 -4.77 -2.59 -14.93
C ALA A 9 -5.80 -1.83 -14.07
N PHE A 10 -5.37 -0.70 -13.48
CA PHE A 10 -6.18 0.18 -12.63
C PHE A 10 -6.69 -0.45 -11.31
N ALA A 11 -6.08 -1.56 -10.88
CA ALA A 11 -6.41 -2.28 -9.66
C ALA A 11 -5.15 -2.81 -8.94
N LEU A 12 -5.36 -3.40 -7.76
CA LEU A 12 -4.32 -4.10 -7.02
C LEU A 12 -3.72 -5.23 -7.87
N SER A 13 -2.39 -5.38 -7.85
CA SER A 13 -1.71 -6.45 -8.59
C SER A 13 -2.29 -7.83 -8.23
N PRO A 14 -2.66 -8.68 -9.22
CA PRO A 14 -3.08 -10.06 -8.99
C PRO A 14 -2.10 -10.85 -8.13
N VAL A 15 -0.79 -10.61 -8.27
CA VAL A 15 0.23 -11.28 -7.43
C VAL A 15 0.05 -10.94 -5.95
N MET A 16 -0.20 -9.67 -5.64
CA MET A 16 -0.46 -9.23 -4.27
C MET A 16 -1.79 -9.75 -3.75
N VAL A 17 -2.82 -9.81 -4.60
CA VAL A 17 -4.11 -10.44 -4.26
C VAL A 17 -3.90 -11.89 -3.86
N THR A 18 -3.24 -12.69 -4.70
CA THR A 18 -2.96 -14.10 -4.42
C THR A 18 -2.13 -14.29 -3.16
N TYR A 19 -1.12 -13.44 -2.95
CA TYR A 19 -0.29 -13.48 -1.74
C TYR A 19 -1.11 -13.23 -0.48
N LEU A 20 -1.94 -12.18 -0.46
CA LEU A 20 -2.77 -11.84 0.71
C LEU A 20 -3.86 -12.88 0.94
N SER A 21 -4.48 -13.43 -0.12
CA SER A 21 -5.46 -14.51 0.01
C SER A 21 -4.88 -15.79 0.63
N GLY A 22 -3.59 -16.05 0.45
CA GLY A 22 -2.90 -17.20 1.05
C GLY A 22 -2.32 -16.94 2.44
N ILE A 23 -2.39 -15.70 2.95
CA ILE A 23 -1.80 -15.35 4.22
C ILE A 23 -2.69 -15.84 5.38
N SER A 24 -2.08 -16.49 6.36
CA SER A 24 -2.84 -17.14 7.45
C SER A 24 -3.48 -16.14 8.41
N SER A 25 -2.70 -15.18 8.93
CA SER A 25 -3.21 -14.11 9.78
C SER A 25 -2.21 -12.97 9.91
N LEU A 26 -2.74 -11.75 10.02
CA LEU A 26 -2.00 -10.54 10.33
C LEU A 26 -2.34 -9.98 11.72
N LYS A 27 -3.01 -10.78 12.55
CA LYS A 27 -3.50 -10.36 13.87
C LYS A 27 -2.38 -9.77 14.74
N GLY A 28 -2.63 -8.57 15.26
CA GLY A 28 -1.71 -7.86 16.16
C GLY A 28 -0.48 -7.26 15.47
N LYS A 29 -0.40 -7.29 14.13
CA LYS A 29 0.68 -6.65 13.38
C LYS A 29 0.27 -5.21 13.02
N LYS A 30 1.18 -4.28 13.31
CA LYS A 30 1.17 -2.94 12.71
C LYS A 30 1.70 -3.03 11.27
N ILE A 31 0.95 -2.45 10.34
CA ILE A 31 1.19 -2.56 8.90
C ILE A 31 1.27 -1.17 8.27
N ALA A 32 2.34 -0.92 7.53
CA ALA A 32 2.38 0.16 6.56
C ALA A 32 2.11 -0.41 5.16
N VAL A 33 1.32 0.29 4.35
CA VAL A 33 1.04 -0.11 2.97
C VAL A 33 1.38 1.02 2.02
N PHE A 34 1.89 0.68 0.84
CA PHE A 34 1.97 1.67 -0.24
C PHE A 34 1.78 1.05 -1.61
N VAL A 35 1.33 1.88 -2.54
CA VAL A 35 1.08 1.49 -3.92
C VAL A 35 1.88 2.40 -4.85
N THR A 36 2.48 1.85 -5.90
CA THR A 36 3.12 2.64 -6.96
C THR A 36 2.26 2.65 -8.21
N ILE A 37 2.14 3.80 -8.87
CA ILE A 37 1.42 3.93 -10.14
C ILE A 37 2.29 4.65 -11.17
N GLY A 38 2.35 4.10 -12.37
CA GLY A 38 3.12 4.66 -13.49
C GLY A 38 2.54 5.95 -14.10
N PHE A 39 1.41 6.41 -13.60
CA PHE A 39 0.68 7.61 -14.05
C PHE A 39 0.76 8.72 -13.00
N PRO A 40 0.70 10.00 -13.41
CA PRO A 40 0.75 11.12 -12.48
C PRO A 40 -0.54 11.28 -11.66
N TRP A 41 -1.66 10.69 -12.10
CA TRP A 41 -2.97 10.90 -11.49
C TRP A 41 -3.42 9.72 -10.63
N ALA A 42 -3.65 9.99 -9.33
CA ALA A 42 -4.06 8.99 -8.35
C ALA A 42 -5.40 8.30 -8.66
N TRP A 43 -6.33 8.98 -9.34
CA TRP A 43 -7.65 8.45 -9.65
C TRP A 43 -7.63 7.37 -10.74
N MET A 44 -6.54 7.24 -11.50
CA MET A 44 -6.33 6.18 -12.49
C MET A 44 -5.95 4.84 -11.83
N GLY A 45 -6.71 4.41 -10.82
CA GLY A 45 -6.53 3.12 -10.15
C GLY A 45 -5.57 3.13 -8.95
N GLY A 46 -4.81 4.20 -8.70
CA GLY A 46 -3.94 4.34 -7.53
C GLY A 46 -4.72 4.32 -6.22
N ALA A 47 -5.70 5.22 -6.09
CA ALA A 47 -6.56 5.32 -4.91
C ALA A 47 -7.36 4.03 -4.65
N ARG A 48 -7.88 3.41 -5.72
CA ARG A 48 -8.60 2.14 -5.64
C ARG A 48 -7.69 1.02 -5.13
N SER A 49 -6.49 0.90 -5.70
CA SER A 49 -5.54 -0.16 -5.33
C SER A 49 -5.06 0.00 -3.88
N LEU A 50 -4.79 1.24 -3.45
CA LEU A 50 -4.40 1.51 -2.06
C LEU A 50 -5.50 1.10 -1.08
N LYS A 51 -6.77 1.42 -1.42
CA LYS A 51 -7.93 0.99 -0.64
C LYS A 51 -8.03 -0.54 -0.57
N GLN A 52 -7.92 -1.24 -1.70
CA GLN A 52 -7.95 -2.72 -1.75
C GLN A 52 -6.84 -3.35 -0.89
N LEU A 53 -5.62 -2.81 -0.95
CA LEU A 53 -4.49 -3.29 -0.16
C LEU A 53 -4.73 -3.10 1.34
N LYS A 54 -5.22 -1.91 1.73
CA LYS A 54 -5.55 -1.60 3.12
C LYS A 54 -6.63 -2.54 3.66
N GLU A 55 -7.76 -2.66 2.97
CA GLU A 55 -8.88 -3.50 3.36
C GLU A 55 -8.48 -4.98 3.47
N SER A 56 -7.65 -5.46 2.55
CA SER A 56 -7.13 -6.82 2.60
C SER A 56 -6.28 -7.05 3.86
N CYS A 57 -5.41 -6.11 4.22
CA CYS A 57 -4.61 -6.21 5.45
C CYS A 57 -5.47 -6.20 6.72
N GLU A 58 -6.49 -5.34 6.77
CA GLU A 58 -7.41 -5.21 7.90
C GLU A 58 -8.30 -6.46 8.05
N THR A 59 -8.76 -7.04 6.94
CA THR A 59 -9.56 -8.27 6.93
C THR A 59 -8.79 -9.46 7.50
N HIS A 60 -7.47 -9.50 7.34
CA HIS A 60 -6.61 -10.52 7.95
C HIS A 60 -6.23 -10.22 9.41
N GLY A 61 -6.82 -9.19 10.02
CA GLY A 61 -6.60 -8.82 11.43
C GLY A 61 -5.42 -7.88 11.68
N GLY A 62 -4.78 -7.37 10.62
CA GLY A 62 -3.72 -6.38 10.72
C GLY A 62 -4.26 -4.98 11.03
N THR A 63 -3.43 -4.13 11.62
CA THR A 63 -3.75 -2.72 11.85
C THR A 63 -2.91 -1.86 10.91
N VAL A 64 -3.57 -1.27 9.90
CA VAL A 64 -2.89 -0.38 8.96
C VAL A 64 -2.69 0.99 9.61
N ILE A 65 -1.44 1.32 9.87
CA ILE A 65 -1.01 2.54 10.56
C ILE A 65 -0.52 3.64 9.61
N ALA A 66 -0.11 3.25 8.40
CA ALA A 66 0.34 4.16 7.36
C ALA A 66 -0.08 3.61 5.99
N ALA A 67 -0.55 4.48 5.10
CA ALA A 67 -0.99 4.13 3.76
C ALA A 67 -0.64 5.27 2.80
N GLU A 68 0.15 5.00 1.76
CA GLU A 68 0.58 6.03 0.80
C GLU A 68 0.52 5.55 -0.66
N LEU A 69 0.32 6.51 -1.57
CA LEU A 69 0.34 6.29 -3.01
C LEU A 69 1.51 7.06 -3.64
N LEU A 70 2.38 6.34 -4.35
CA LEU A 70 3.50 6.89 -5.09
C LEU A 70 3.13 6.98 -6.57
N THR A 71 2.97 8.21 -7.07
CA THR A 71 2.70 8.49 -8.48
C THR A 71 4.00 8.86 -9.18
N ARG A 72 4.27 8.26 -10.35
CA ARG A 72 5.41 8.61 -11.19
C ARG A 72 5.42 10.11 -11.49
N SER A 73 6.17 10.86 -10.69
CA SER A 73 6.27 12.32 -10.74
C SER A 73 7.54 12.74 -9.99
N ALA A 74 8.04 13.96 -10.23
CA ALA A 74 9.23 14.49 -9.54
C ALA A 74 9.09 14.61 -8.00
N GLN A 75 7.93 14.21 -7.43
CA GLN A 75 7.63 14.23 -6.01
C GLN A 75 7.92 12.89 -5.32
N ASP A 76 8.32 11.84 -6.07
CA ASP A 76 8.57 10.49 -5.55
C ASP A 76 9.52 10.46 -4.35
N GLU A 77 10.64 11.17 -4.39
CA GLU A 77 11.60 11.21 -3.27
C GLU A 77 11.02 11.86 -2.01
N LYS A 78 10.24 12.94 -2.16
CA LYS A 78 9.62 13.62 -1.01
C LYS A 78 8.56 12.73 -0.36
N ILE A 79 7.75 12.06 -1.16
CA ILE A 79 6.68 11.18 -0.64
C ILE A 79 7.32 9.96 0.04
N VAL A 80 8.40 9.40 -0.50
CA VAL A 80 9.15 8.33 0.16
C VAL A 80 9.71 8.79 1.50
N SER A 81 10.34 9.98 1.59
CA SER A 81 10.84 10.52 2.85
C SER A 81 9.72 10.72 3.88
N VAL A 82 8.58 11.29 3.49
CA VAL A 82 7.40 11.44 4.35
C VAL A 82 6.87 10.08 4.82
N MET A 83 6.86 9.08 3.93
CA MET A 83 6.45 7.72 4.29
C MET A 83 7.43 7.11 5.30
N VAL A 84 8.74 7.27 5.09
CA VAL A 84 9.77 6.80 6.02
C VAL A 84 9.60 7.46 7.38
N GLU A 85 9.37 8.77 7.44
CA GLU A 85 9.11 9.49 8.69
C GLU A 85 7.85 8.94 9.39
N LYS A 86 6.73 8.82 8.67
CA LYS A 86 5.48 8.25 9.22
C LYS A 86 5.66 6.82 9.72
N ILE A 87 6.44 6.00 9.03
CA ILE A 87 6.72 4.62 9.43
C ILE A 87 7.63 4.61 10.66
N SER A 88 8.71 5.39 10.66
CA SER A 88 9.66 5.50 11.77
C SER A 88 9.03 6.05 13.05
N GLY A 89 7.99 6.87 12.96
CA GLY A 89 7.26 7.37 14.12
C GLY A 89 6.34 6.35 14.78
N VAL A 90 6.09 5.21 14.13
CA VAL A 90 5.07 4.24 14.58
C VAL A 90 5.64 2.84 14.89
N PHE A 91 6.81 2.51 14.35
CA PHE A 91 7.60 1.30 14.65
C PHE A 91 8.74 1.61 15.61
#